data_AF-A0A659UAP7-F1
#
_entry.id   AF-A0A659UAP7-F1
#
_cell.length_a   1.000
_cell.length_b   1.000
_cell.length_c   1.000
_cell.angle_alpha   90.00
_cell.angle_beta   90.00
_cell.angle_gamma   90.00
#
_symmetry.space_group_name_H-M   'P 1'
#
loop_
_entity.id
_entity.type
_entity.pdbx_description
1 polymer ?
#
loop_
_entity_poly.entity_id
_entity_poly.type
_entity_poly.pdbx_seq_one_letter_code
_entity_poly.pdbx_strand_id
1 'polypeptide(L)'
;ERLGPQRVIGSVVYPAVEVDAPGLIRHVEGRRFSLGEPSGEKSERTMLLAGELVKAGLQAPVRDDIRGEIWIKLWGNLSFNPISALTGSTLAGIVADEGTRTL
;
A
#
# COMPACT_ATOMS: atom_id res chain seq x y z
N GLU A 1 12.48 -23.89 7.33
CA GLU A 1 13.20 -22.61 7.50
C GLU A 1 12.22 -21.44 7.51
N ARG A 2 12.47 -20.35 8.27
CA ARG A 2 11.58 -19.15 8.32
C ARG A 2 12.26 -17.96 7.63
N LEU A 3 11.53 -17.17 6.86
CA LEU A 3 12.05 -15.93 6.25
C LEU A 3 12.29 -14.87 7.33
N GLY A 4 13.55 -14.51 7.59
CA GLY A 4 13.92 -13.43 8.51
C GLY A 4 13.89 -12.05 7.85
N PRO A 5 13.89 -10.95 8.63
CA PRO A 5 13.78 -9.58 8.12
C PRO A 5 14.95 -9.17 7.21
N GLN A 6 16.10 -9.82 7.33
CA GLN A 6 17.26 -9.59 6.45
C GLN A 6 16.98 -10.03 5.01
N ARG A 7 15.93 -10.84 4.78
CA ARG A 7 15.52 -11.34 3.45
C ARG A 7 14.29 -10.62 2.88
N VAL A 8 13.81 -9.55 3.52
CA VAL A 8 12.62 -8.81 3.06
C VAL A 8 12.95 -7.36 2.72
N ILE A 9 12.23 -6.80 1.75
CA ILE A 9 12.12 -5.37 1.48
C ILE A 9 10.66 -5.02 1.71
N GLY A 10 10.37 -4.03 2.56
CA GLY A 10 9.01 -3.58 2.81
C GLY A 10 8.46 -2.80 1.62
N SER A 11 7.15 -2.91 1.36
CA SER A 11 6.49 -2.07 0.37
C SER A 11 5.09 -1.63 0.79
N VAL A 12 4.76 -0.38 0.49
CA VAL A 12 3.40 0.17 0.62
C VAL A 12 2.85 0.44 -0.78
N VAL A 13 1.85 -0.35 -1.15
CA VAL A 13 1.26 -0.39 -2.50
C VAL A 13 0.06 0.54 -2.58
N TYR A 14 0.10 1.58 -3.39
CA TYR A 14 -1.03 2.50 -3.59
C TYR A 14 -1.90 2.25 -4.83
N PRO A 15 -1.50 1.49 -5.87
CA PRO A 15 -2.39 1.20 -6.97
C PRO A 15 -3.69 0.51 -6.54
N ALA A 16 -4.80 1.01 -7.07
CA ALA A 16 -6.08 0.30 -7.08
C ALA A 16 -6.12 -0.60 -8.32
N VAL A 17 -6.28 -1.90 -8.10
CA VAL A 17 -6.34 -2.92 -9.14
C VAL A 17 -7.44 -3.92 -8.81
N GLU A 18 -8.08 -4.43 -9.84
CA GLU A 18 -9.16 -5.43 -9.73
C GLU A 18 -8.82 -6.64 -10.61
N VAL A 19 -9.24 -7.82 -10.13
CA VAL A 19 -9.13 -9.07 -10.88
C VAL A 19 -10.49 -9.33 -11.52
N ASP A 20 -10.63 -8.98 -12.80
CA ASP A 20 -11.89 -9.14 -13.52
C ASP A 20 -12.14 -10.62 -13.91
N ALA A 21 -11.06 -11.38 -14.17
CA ALA A 21 -11.08 -12.81 -14.45
C ALA A 21 -9.68 -13.43 -14.21
N PRO A 22 -9.52 -14.77 -14.16
CA PRO A 22 -8.21 -15.40 -14.06
C PRO A 22 -7.24 -14.92 -15.15
N GLY A 23 -6.15 -14.26 -14.74
CA GLY A 23 -5.15 -13.69 -15.65
C GLY A 23 -5.50 -12.33 -16.25
N LEU A 24 -6.66 -11.74 -15.93
CA LEU A 24 -7.08 -10.41 -16.37
C LEU A 24 -7.10 -9.44 -15.19
N ILE A 25 -6.15 -8.50 -15.19
CA ILE A 25 -6.04 -7.45 -14.17
C ILE A 25 -6.43 -6.12 -14.80
N ARG A 26 -7.39 -5.43 -14.18
CA ARG A 26 -7.72 -4.05 -14.54
C ARG A 26 -7.04 -3.10 -13.56
N HIS A 27 -6.23 -2.21 -14.11
CA HIS A 27 -5.66 -1.09 -13.36
C HIS A 27 -6.67 0.04 -13.29
N VAL A 28 -7.03 0.46 -12.09
CA VAL A 28 -8.05 1.51 -11.86
C VAL A 28 -7.36 2.85 -11.66
N GLU A 29 -6.43 2.94 -10.70
CA GLU A 29 -5.77 4.19 -10.37
C GLU A 29 -4.40 3.96 -9.73
N GLY A 30 -3.49 4.94 -9.88
CA GLY A 30 -2.29 5.06 -9.06
C GLY A 30 -1.14 4.13 -9.49
N ARG A 31 0.10 4.54 -9.26
CA ARG A 31 1.29 3.78 -9.70
C ARG A 31 2.40 3.70 -8.66
N ARG A 32 2.09 4.05 -7.40
CA ARG A 32 3.09 4.22 -6.34
C ARG A 32 3.30 2.98 -5.50
N PHE A 33 4.54 2.51 -5.46
CA PHE A 33 5.05 1.44 -4.62
C PHE A 33 6.17 2.00 -3.74
N SER A 34 5.84 2.58 -2.58
CA SER A 34 6.89 2.96 -1.64
C SER A 34 7.67 1.70 -1.24
N LEU A 35 8.99 1.78 -1.17
CA LEU A 35 9.88 0.70 -0.75
C LEU A 35 10.68 1.13 0.47
N GLY A 36 11.17 0.19 1.27
CA GLY A 36 12.18 0.48 2.29
C GLY A 36 12.64 -0.73 3.06
N GLU A 37 13.84 -0.63 3.63
CA GLU A 37 14.40 -1.69 4.46
C GLU A 37 13.78 -1.71 5.86
N PRO A 38 13.61 -2.88 6.50
CA PRO A 38 13.25 -2.96 7.91
C PRO A 38 14.28 -2.29 8.84
N SER A 39 15.53 -2.10 8.41
CA SER A 39 16.55 -1.35 9.15
C SER A 39 16.42 0.17 8.98
N GLY A 40 15.69 0.64 7.96
CA GLY A 40 15.64 2.03 7.53
C GLY A 40 16.81 2.47 6.64
N GLU A 41 17.76 1.58 6.36
CA GLU A 41 18.84 1.85 5.43
C GLU A 41 18.36 1.92 3.97
N LYS A 42 19.01 2.74 3.16
CA LYS A 42 18.84 2.73 1.70
C LYS A 42 19.86 1.81 1.07
N SER A 43 19.61 0.52 1.17
CA SER A 43 20.51 -0.52 0.66
C SER A 43 20.57 -0.54 -0.87
N GLU A 44 21.67 -1.07 -1.42
CA GLU A 44 21.84 -1.27 -2.86
C GLU A 44 20.70 -2.11 -3.46
N ARG A 45 20.30 -3.21 -2.81
CA ARG A 45 19.22 -4.09 -3.30
C ARG A 45 17.87 -3.37 -3.40
N THR A 46 17.57 -2.47 -2.46
CA THR A 46 16.31 -1.71 -2.46
C THR A 46 16.34 -0.64 -3.55
N MET A 47 17.50 0.00 -3.76
CA MET A 47 17.70 0.96 -4.85
C MET A 47 17.61 0.31 -6.23
N LEU A 48 18.18 -0.89 -6.40
CA LEU A 48 18.07 -1.66 -7.64
C LEU A 48 16.61 -2.01 -7.96
N LEU A 49 15.89 -2.55 -6.97
CA LEU A 49 14.47 -2.86 -7.14
C LEU A 49 13.64 -1.61 -7.50
N ALA A 50 13.88 -0.49 -6.80
CA ALA A 50 13.22 0.78 -7.12
C ALA A 50 13.49 1.22 -8.56
N GLY A 51 14.74 1.10 -9.02
CA GLY A 51 15.13 1.42 -10.38
C GLY A 51 14.38 0.59 -11.43
N GLU A 52 14.24 -0.72 -11.22
CA GLU A 52 13.50 -1.60 -12.13
C GLU A 52 12.00 -1.27 -12.16
N LEU A 53 11.38 -0.99 -11.01
CA LEU A 53 9.98 -0.56 -10.97
C LEU A 53 9.78 0.77 -11.71
N VAL A 54 10.71 1.72 -11.57
CA VAL A 54 10.66 3.00 -12.29
C VAL A 54 10.81 2.81 -13.79
N LYS A 55 11.72 1.94 -14.25
CA LYS A 55 11.84 1.58 -15.68
C LYS A 55 10.55 0.98 -16.24
N ALA A 56 9.82 0.23 -15.42
CA ALA A 56 8.50 -0.31 -15.76
C ALA A 56 7.35 0.72 -15.71
N GLY A 57 7.64 2.01 -15.45
CA GLY A 57 6.66 3.10 -15.42
C GLY A 57 6.02 3.40 -14.06
N LEU A 58 6.40 2.66 -13.02
CA LEU A 58 5.88 2.85 -11.65
C LEU A 58 6.60 3.99 -10.92
N GLN A 59 6.01 4.45 -9.81
CA GLN A 59 6.68 5.35 -8.87
C GLN A 59 7.16 4.54 -7.67
N ALA A 60 8.47 4.45 -7.45
CA ALA A 60 9.01 3.63 -6.36
C ALA A 60 9.92 4.43 -5.40
N PRO A 61 9.37 5.33 -4.57
CA PRO A 61 10.18 6.07 -3.61
C PRO A 61 10.75 5.12 -2.54
N VAL A 62 12.05 5.23 -2.26
CA VAL A 62 12.71 4.49 -1.17
C VAL A 62 12.70 5.31 0.11
N ARG A 63 12.05 4.79 1.14
CA ARG A 63 11.86 5.39 2.46
C ARG A 63 12.83 4.82 3.48
N ASP A 64 13.31 5.69 4.35
CA ASP A 64 14.07 5.36 5.56
C ASP A 64 13.14 4.92 6.71
N ASP A 65 11.87 5.36 6.70
CA ASP A 65 10.84 4.85 7.61
C ASP A 65 9.66 4.19 6.87
N ILE A 66 9.90 2.96 6.41
CA ILE A 66 8.83 2.15 5.79
C ILE A 66 7.75 1.73 6.78
N ARG A 67 8.08 1.62 8.09
CA ARG A 67 7.10 1.23 9.11
C ARG A 67 6.11 2.36 9.37
N GLY A 68 6.57 3.61 9.37
CA GLY A 68 5.71 4.78 9.42
C GLY A 68 4.72 4.81 8.25
N GLU A 69 5.18 4.58 7.01
CA GLU A 69 4.26 4.53 5.86
C GLU A 69 3.26 3.37 5.95
N ILE A 70 3.67 2.20 6.46
CA ILE A 70 2.76 1.08 6.73
C ILE A 70 1.69 1.50 7.75
N TRP A 71 2.08 2.13 8.86
CA TRP A 71 1.15 2.58 9.89
C TRP A 71 0.16 3.64 9.38
N ILE A 72 0.63 4.61 8.61
CA ILE A 72 -0.24 5.64 8.01
C ILE A 72 -1.29 4.99 7.10
N LYS A 73 -0.87 4.06 6.23
CA LYS A 73 -1.82 3.36 5.34
C LYS A 73 -2.77 2.46 6.13
N LEU A 74 -2.26 1.75 7.13
CA LEU A 74 -3.07 0.89 7.99
C LEU A 74 -4.13 1.68 8.73
N TRP A 75 -3.79 2.85 9.26
CA TRP A 75 -4.73 3.72 9.96
C TRP A 75 -5.94 4.05 9.09
N GLY A 76 -5.73 4.49 7.84
CA GLY A 76 -6.83 4.75 6.91
C GLY A 76 -7.67 3.49 6.61
N ASN A 77 -7.02 2.36 6.32
CA ASN A 77 -7.73 1.12 6.04
C ASN A 77 -8.54 0.60 7.26
N LEU A 78 -8.00 0.75 8.47
CA LEU A 78 -8.65 0.33 9.70
C LEU A 78 -9.91 1.15 9.98
N SER A 79 -9.86 2.46 9.69
CA SER A 79 -10.99 3.36 9.87
C SER A 79 -12.11 3.10 8.86
N PHE A 80 -11.79 2.82 7.59
CA PHE A 80 -12.81 2.75 6.53
C PHE A 80 -13.24 1.32 6.15
N ASN A 81 -12.31 0.38 6.01
CA ASN A 81 -12.62 -0.92 5.38
C ASN A 81 -13.64 -1.77 6.17
N PRO A 82 -13.58 -1.85 7.51
CA PRO A 82 -14.59 -2.60 8.27
C PRO A 82 -16.00 -2.02 8.10
N ILE A 83 -16.13 -0.69 8.11
CA ILE A 83 -17.41 -0.01 7.92
C ILE A 83 -17.94 -0.24 6.51
N SER A 84 -17.08 -0.10 5.49
CA SER A 84 -17.44 -0.39 4.09
C SER A 84 -17.94 -1.82 3.92
N ALA A 85 -17.25 -2.79 4.54
CA ALA A 85 -17.62 -4.21 4.43
C ALA A 85 -18.97 -4.53 5.10
N LEU A 86 -19.28 -3.88 6.22
CA LEU A 86 -20.54 -4.11 6.95
C LEU A 86 -21.74 -3.38 6.34
N THR A 87 -21.52 -2.20 5.75
CA THR A 87 -22.60 -1.32 5.29
C THR A 87 -22.81 -1.35 3.78
N GLY A 88 -21.78 -1.73 3.01
CA GLY A 88 -21.78 -1.56 1.56
C GLY A 88 -21.62 -0.10 1.10
N SER A 89 -21.38 0.83 2.03
CA SER A 89 -21.23 2.25 1.72
C SER A 89 -19.91 2.55 1.01
N THR A 90 -19.93 3.56 0.14
CA THR A 90 -18.71 4.16 -0.38
C THR A 90 -18.00 4.96 0.71
N LEU A 91 -16.69 5.22 0.56
CA LEU A 91 -15.96 6.10 1.49
C LEU A 91 -16.64 7.46 1.63
N ALA A 92 -17.16 8.03 0.53
CA ALA A 92 -17.90 9.28 0.53
C ALA A 92 -19.18 9.19 1.39
N GLY A 93 -19.89 8.07 1.34
CA GLY A 93 -21.05 7.82 2.20
C GLY A 93 -20.67 7.73 3.68
N ILE A 94 -19.58 7.01 3.99
CA ILE A 94 -19.09 6.84 5.37
C ILE A 94 -18.68 8.17 6.00
N VAL A 95 -18.03 9.07 5.25
CA VAL A 95 -17.63 10.38 5.81
C VAL A 95 -18.78 11.37 5.90
N ALA A 96 -19.85 11.17 5.11
CA ALA A 96 -21.04 12.02 5.10
C ALA A 96 -22.06 11.65 6.19
N ASP A 97 -22.05 10.40 6.67
CA ASP A 97 -22.89 9.95 7.77
C ASP A 97 -22.32 10.40 9.13
N GLU A 98 -23.17 11.02 9.95
CA GLU A 98 -22.76 11.59 11.23
C GLU A 98 -22.31 10.49 12.21
N GLY A 99 -23.03 9.37 12.25
CA GLY A 99 -22.73 8.27 13.16
C GLY A 99 -21.35 7.69 12.91
N THR A 100 -21.03 7.40 11.65
CA THR A 100 -19.71 6.84 11.29
C THR A 100 -18.57 7.86 11.37
N ARG A 101 -18.84 9.16 11.19
CA ARG A 101 -17.81 10.21 11.33
C ARG A 101 -17.31 10.41 12.75
N THR A 102 -18.12 10.07 13.76
CA THR A 102 -17.77 10.25 15.18
C THR A 102 -17.00 9.09 15.82
N LEU A 103 -16.78 7.99 15.07
CA LEU A 103 -16.00 6.82 15.50
C LEU A 103 -14.49 7.07 15.40
#